data_AF-A0A256ZSB2-F1
#
_entry.id   AF-A0A256ZSB2-F1
#
_cell.length_a   1.000
_cell.length_b   1.000
_cell.length_c   1.000
_cell.angle_alpha   90.00
_cell.angle_beta   90.00
_cell.angle_gamma   90.00
#
_symmetry.space_group_name_H-M   'P 1'
#
loop_
_entity.id
_entity.type
_entity.pdbx_description
1 polymer ?
#
loop_
_entity_poly.entity_id
_entity_poly.type
_entity_poly.pdbx_seq_one_letter_code
_entity_poly.pdbx_strand_id
1 'polypeptide(L)'
;MIEEPVSKYLELLKKECREALAVEFKDKTIVSLSKNEAKKVAEIFKALSNTIRLMIVWILIQNSMPVCLLSAILGVERSLVSHHLRELKENNIVNEEAKGKFKYYYINPRVKDIIQELIVKTLKIQ
;
A
#
# COMPACT_ATOMS: atom_id res chain seq x y z
N MET A 1 -12.83 -1.37 10.12
CA MET A 1 -13.62 -0.22 9.67
C MET A 1 -14.79 -0.11 10.64
N ILE A 2 -15.20 1.11 10.96
CA ILE A 2 -16.26 1.37 11.95
C ILE A 2 -17.37 2.13 11.22
N GLU A 3 -18.55 1.54 11.15
CA GLU A 3 -19.74 2.17 10.56
C GLU A 3 -20.60 2.80 11.66
N GLU A 4 -20.84 4.11 11.55
CA GLU A 4 -21.56 4.89 12.55
C GLU A 4 -22.43 5.96 11.90
N PRO A 5 -23.56 6.33 12.53
CA PRO A 5 -24.37 7.44 12.05
C PRO A 5 -23.64 8.77 12.26
N VAL A 6 -23.75 9.68 11.29
CA VAL A 6 -23.13 11.01 11.38
C VAL A 6 -23.71 11.81 12.55
N SER A 7 -24.96 11.56 12.94
CA SER A 7 -25.62 12.19 14.08
C SER A 7 -24.80 12.14 15.37
N LYS A 8 -24.09 11.03 15.62
CA LYS A 8 -23.16 10.86 16.76
C LYS A 8 -22.11 11.97 16.84
N TYR A 9 -21.64 12.46 15.69
CA TYR A 9 -20.58 13.46 15.59
C TYR A 9 -21.10 14.89 15.59
N LEU A 10 -22.35 15.11 15.14
CA LEU A 10 -23.01 16.41 15.18
C LEU A 10 -23.13 16.94 16.62
N GLU A 11 -23.25 16.03 17.60
CA GLU A 11 -23.26 16.34 19.04
C GLU A 11 -21.96 16.97 19.55
N LEU A 12 -20.84 16.82 18.83
CA LEU A 12 -19.55 17.40 19.17
C LEU A 12 -19.37 18.83 18.61
N LEU A 13 -20.28 19.27 17.73
CA LEU A 13 -20.20 20.56 17.07
C LEU A 13 -20.89 21.67 17.88
N LYS A 14 -20.46 22.91 17.65
CA LYS A 14 -21.15 24.11 18.15
C LYS A 14 -22.59 24.16 17.61
N LYS A 15 -23.51 24.71 18.42
CA LYS A 15 -24.96 24.74 18.16
C LYS A 15 -25.32 25.20 16.74
N GLU A 16 -24.80 26.34 16.31
CA GLU A 16 -25.07 26.93 14.98
C GLU A 16 -24.72 25.97 13.83
N CYS A 17 -23.57 25.28 13.94
CA CYS A 17 -23.10 24.33 12.94
C CYS A 17 -23.91 23.02 12.99
N ARG A 18 -24.25 22.54 14.19
CA ARG A 18 -25.11 21.37 14.39
C ARG A 18 -26.48 21.56 13.76
N GLU A 19 -27.14 22.69 14.01
CA GLU A 19 -28.48 22.98 13.49
C GLU A 19 -28.50 23.06 11.97
N ALA A 20 -27.50 23.69 11.36
CA ALA A 20 -27.35 23.75 9.91
C ALA A 20 -27.13 22.35 9.28
N LEU A 21 -26.29 21.51 9.91
CA LEU A 21 -25.90 20.20 9.36
C LEU A 21 -26.87 19.06 9.73
N ALA A 22 -27.67 19.21 10.79
CA ALA A 22 -28.58 18.15 11.27
C ALA A 22 -29.65 17.76 10.24
N VAL A 23 -30.07 18.69 9.38
CA VAL A 23 -31.01 18.41 8.29
C VAL A 23 -30.31 17.65 7.16
N GLU A 24 -29.12 18.08 6.77
CA GLU A 24 -28.37 17.50 5.64
C GLU A 24 -27.84 16.09 5.93
N PHE A 25 -27.39 15.85 7.16
CA PHE A 25 -26.70 14.62 7.55
C PHE A 25 -27.55 13.65 8.38
N LYS A 26 -28.85 13.91 8.52
CA LYS A 26 -29.77 13.16 9.40
C LYS A 26 -29.68 11.64 9.24
N ASP A 27 -29.69 11.17 7.98
CA ASP A 27 -29.75 9.75 7.64
C ASP A 27 -28.43 9.24 7.02
N LYS A 28 -27.34 9.99 7.22
CA LYS A 28 -26.02 9.62 6.69
C LYS A 28 -25.28 8.74 7.68
N THR A 29 -24.70 7.66 7.17
CA THR A 29 -23.69 6.88 7.88
C THR A 29 -22.31 7.18 7.30
N ILE A 30 -21.28 7.03 8.12
CA ILE A 30 -19.89 7.04 7.69
C ILE A 30 -19.26 5.71 8.03
N VAL A 31 -18.35 5.27 7.18
CA VAL A 31 -17.45 4.17 7.45
C VAL A 31 -16.05 4.76 7.60
N SER A 32 -15.51 4.71 8.82
CA SER A 32 -14.18 5.24 9.13
C SER A 32 -13.15 4.13 9.30
N LEU A 33 -11.90 4.42 8.95
CA LEU A 33 -10.77 3.60 9.36
C LEU A 33 -10.43 3.93 10.81
N SER A 34 -10.29 2.92 11.65
CA SER A 34 -9.70 3.13 12.97
C SER A 34 -8.25 3.61 12.83
N LYS A 35 -7.73 4.31 13.84
CA LYS A 35 -6.34 4.79 13.83
C LYS A 35 -5.31 3.67 13.58
N ASN A 36 -5.57 2.47 14.09
CA ASN A 36 -4.70 1.31 13.89
C ASN A 36 -4.78 0.78 12.45
N GLU A 37 -5.98 0.71 11.86
CA GLU A 37 -6.15 0.30 10.46
C GLU A 37 -5.50 1.30 9.51
N ALA A 38 -5.73 2.60 9.72
CA ALA A 38 -5.10 3.65 8.94
C ALA A 38 -3.56 3.58 9.03
N LYS A 39 -3.00 3.34 10.23
CA LYS A 39 -1.55 3.14 10.40
C LYS A 39 -1.04 1.94 9.63
N LYS A 40 -1.73 0.80 9.70
CA LYS A 40 -1.34 -0.43 8.95
C LYS A 40 -1.33 -0.19 7.44
N VAL A 41 -2.37 0.45 6.92
CA VAL A 41 -2.47 0.77 5.48
C VAL A 41 -1.37 1.77 5.08
N ALA A 42 -1.12 2.79 5.90
CA ALA A 42 -0.09 3.80 5.62
C ALA A 42 1.33 3.21 5.54
N GLU A 43 1.68 2.22 6.38
CA GLU A 43 2.98 1.55 6.28
C GLU A 43 3.15 0.80 4.96
N ILE A 44 2.11 0.12 4.47
CA ILE A 44 2.14 -0.55 3.15
C ILE A 44 2.32 0.48 2.04
N PHE A 45 1.57 1.59 2.08
CA PHE A 45 1.70 2.64 1.07
C PHE A 45 3.05 3.33 1.12
N LYS A 46 3.63 3.53 2.31
CA LYS A 46 4.99 4.05 2.47
C LYS A 46 6.03 3.12 1.83
N ALA A 47 5.88 1.81 2.02
CA ALA A 47 6.73 0.82 1.35
C ALA A 47 6.57 0.84 -0.18
N LEU A 48 5.43 1.27 -0.73
CA LEU A 48 5.22 1.42 -2.17
C LEU A 48 5.59 2.81 -2.72
N SER A 49 5.64 3.85 -1.88
CA SER A 49 5.87 5.25 -2.29
C SER A 49 7.34 5.57 -2.59
N ASN A 50 8.00 4.73 -3.39
CA ASN A 50 9.36 4.93 -3.88
C ASN A 50 9.52 4.37 -5.29
N THR A 51 10.14 5.14 -6.17
CA THR A 51 10.27 4.82 -7.60
C THR A 51 10.99 3.48 -7.83
N ILE A 52 12.12 3.23 -7.15
CA ILE A 52 12.88 1.98 -7.33
C ILE A 52 12.07 0.78 -6.81
N ARG A 53 11.38 0.93 -5.66
CA ARG A 53 10.52 -0.14 -5.13
C ARG A 53 9.37 -0.46 -6.06
N LEU A 54 8.72 0.53 -6.68
CA LEU A 54 7.68 0.30 -7.68
C LEU A 54 8.22 -0.43 -8.91
N MET A 55 9.42 -0.07 -9.39
CA MET A 55 10.07 -0.78 -10.50
C MET A 55 10.40 -2.23 -10.14
N ILE A 56 10.95 -2.48 -8.95
CA ILE A 56 11.22 -3.84 -8.45
C ILE A 56 9.92 -4.64 -8.39
N VAL A 57 8.88 -4.10 -7.74
CA VAL A 57 7.57 -4.74 -7.60
C VAL A 57 6.98 -5.06 -8.96
N TRP A 58 7.03 -4.12 -9.90
CA TRP A 58 6.54 -4.36 -11.25
C TRP A 58 7.25 -5.55 -11.89
N ILE A 59 8.59 -5.61 -11.87
CA ILE A 59 9.36 -6.75 -12.40
C ILE A 59 8.97 -8.08 -11.72
N LEU A 60 8.81 -8.05 -10.39
CA LEU A 60 8.51 -9.24 -9.59
C LEU A 60 7.06 -9.74 -9.75
N ILE A 61 6.15 -8.91 -10.26
CA ILE A 61 4.80 -9.34 -10.65
C ILE A 61 4.85 -10.33 -11.82
N GLN A 62 5.79 -10.17 -12.76
CA GLN A 62 5.92 -11.10 -13.89
C GLN A 62 6.81 -12.29 -13.58
N ASN A 63 7.94 -12.09 -12.89
CA ASN A 63 8.94 -13.15 -12.70
C ASN A 63 9.67 -13.06 -11.35
N SER A 64 9.97 -14.21 -10.74
CA SER A 64 10.88 -14.26 -9.59
C SER A 64 12.32 -13.98 -10.03
N MET A 65 13.03 -13.07 -9.34
CA MET A 65 14.38 -12.64 -9.75
C MET A 65 15.38 -12.63 -8.58
N PRO A 66 16.65 -12.95 -8.81
CA PRO A 66 17.71 -12.75 -7.82
C PRO A 66 18.16 -11.28 -7.79
N VAL A 67 18.74 -10.86 -6.65
CA VAL A 67 19.16 -9.47 -6.44
C VAL A 67 20.16 -8.96 -7.48
N CYS A 68 21.07 -9.82 -7.94
CA CYS A 68 22.07 -9.44 -8.94
C CYS A 68 21.45 -9.09 -10.29
N LEU A 69 20.36 -9.77 -10.68
CA LEU A 69 19.67 -9.51 -11.93
C LEU A 69 18.76 -8.29 -11.82
N LEU A 70 18.07 -8.11 -10.69
CA LEU A 70 17.33 -6.87 -10.41
C LEU A 70 18.23 -5.63 -10.46
N SER A 71 19.41 -5.72 -9.83
CA SER A 71 20.43 -4.66 -9.87
C SER A 71 20.88 -4.34 -11.30
N ALA A 72 21.13 -5.36 -12.12
CA ALA A 72 21.51 -5.18 -13.52
C ALA A 72 20.40 -4.55 -14.36
N ILE A 73 19.14 -5.01 -14.22
CA ILE A 73 17.98 -4.48 -14.96
C ILE A 73 17.73 -3.01 -14.62
N LEU A 74 17.83 -2.65 -13.34
CA LEU A 74 17.50 -1.31 -12.86
C LEU A 74 18.65 -0.31 -13.01
N GLY A 75 19.88 -0.78 -13.26
CA GLY A 75 21.08 0.07 -13.21
C GLY A 75 21.37 0.60 -11.80
N VAL A 76 20.92 -0.10 -10.77
CA VAL A 76 21.03 0.31 -9.36
C VAL A 76 22.01 -0.59 -8.62
N GLU A 77 22.78 -0.03 -7.69
CA GLU A 77 23.73 -0.79 -6.88
C GLU A 77 23.06 -1.93 -6.08
N ARG A 78 23.74 -3.09 -5.98
CA ARG A 78 23.19 -4.29 -5.32
C ARG A 78 22.82 -4.05 -3.85
N SER A 79 23.59 -3.23 -3.12
CA SER A 79 23.29 -2.91 -1.73
C SER A 79 21.96 -2.16 -1.60
N LEU A 80 21.70 -1.20 -2.49
CA LEU A 80 20.47 -0.43 -2.53
C LEU A 80 19.26 -1.30 -2.92
N VAL A 81 19.39 -2.17 -3.94
CA VAL A 81 18.33 -3.14 -4.27
C VAL A 81 18.05 -4.07 -3.09
N SER A 82 19.08 -4.54 -2.39
CA SER A 82 18.91 -5.38 -1.19
C SER A 82 18.16 -4.65 -0.07
N HIS A 83 18.47 -3.36 0.14
CA HIS A 83 17.76 -2.51 1.10
C HIS A 83 16.27 -2.38 0.73
N HIS A 84 15.97 -2.10 -0.54
CA HIS A 84 14.58 -2.02 -1.02
C HIS A 84 13.82 -3.34 -0.90
N LEU A 85 14.45 -4.46 -1.23
CA LEU A 85 13.84 -5.79 -1.09
C LEU A 85 13.56 -6.12 0.38
N ARG A 86 14.44 -5.73 1.30
CA ARG A 86 14.21 -5.88 2.74
C ARG A 86 12.97 -5.12 3.20
N GLU A 87 12.84 -3.84 2.82
CA GLU A 87 11.68 -3.02 3.19
C GLU A 87 10.37 -3.57 2.60
N LEU A 88 10.39 -4.02 1.35
CA LEU A 88 9.24 -4.67 0.71
C LEU A 88 8.87 -5.99 1.41
N LYS A 89 9.87 -6.78 1.85
CA LYS A 89 9.67 -8.04 2.56
C LYS A 89 9.11 -7.81 3.96
N GLU A 90 9.64 -6.84 4.71
CA GLU A 90 9.16 -6.46 6.05
C GLU A 90 7.68 -6.02 6.01
N ASN A 91 7.23 -5.46 4.87
CA ASN A 91 5.83 -5.09 4.63
C ASN A 91 5.00 -6.17 3.92
N ASN A 92 5.50 -7.40 3.82
CA ASN A 92 4.84 -8.55 3.18
C ASN A 92 4.47 -8.35 1.70
N ILE A 93 5.14 -7.44 0.99
CA ILE A 93 4.89 -7.19 -0.44
C ILE A 93 5.60 -8.25 -1.30
N VAL A 94 6.80 -8.65 -0.89
CA VAL A 94 7.59 -9.69 -1.57
C VAL A 94 7.99 -10.79 -0.59
N ASN A 95 8.21 -11.98 -1.14
CA ASN A 95 8.79 -13.11 -0.44
C ASN A 95 10.16 -13.44 -1.03
N GLU A 96 10.92 -14.31 -0.34
CA GLU A 96 12.17 -14.86 -0.84
C GLU A 96 12.17 -16.38 -0.78
N GLU A 97 12.93 -17.01 -1.67
CA GLU A 97 13.20 -18.44 -1.67
C GLU A 97 14.66 -18.70 -2.06
N ALA A 98 15.27 -19.72 -1.45
CA ALA A 98 16.60 -20.18 -1.85
C ALA A 98 16.49 -21.13 -3.04
N LYS A 99 17.20 -20.82 -4.13
CA LYS A 99 17.32 -21.67 -5.32
C LYS A 99 18.80 -21.86 -5.63
N GLY A 100 19.35 -22.98 -5.18
CA GLY A 100 20.78 -23.28 -5.27
C GLY A 100 21.61 -22.25 -4.51
N LYS A 101 22.54 -21.58 -5.21
CA LYS A 101 23.45 -20.58 -4.61
C LYS A 101 22.83 -19.20 -4.44
N PHE A 102 21.63 -18.97 -4.98
CA PHE A 102 21.02 -17.63 -5.01
C PHE A 102 19.72 -17.59 -4.23
N LYS A 103 19.41 -16.42 -3.67
CA LYS A 103 18.08 -16.08 -3.19
C LYS A 103 17.30 -15.38 -4.29
N TYR A 104 16.11 -15.89 -4.58
CA TYR A 104 15.16 -15.30 -5.51
C TYR A 104 14.07 -14.59 -4.72
N TYR A 105 13.66 -13.44 -5.20
CA TYR A 105 12.54 -12.69 -4.67
C TYR A 105 11.37 -12.81 -5.62
N TYR A 106 10.15 -12.83 -5.09
CA TYR A 106 8.93 -12.92 -5.87
C TYR A 106 7.81 -12.14 -5.18
N ILE A 107 6.83 -11.67 -5.97
CA ILE A 107 5.67 -10.96 -5.42
C ILE A 107 4.89 -11.88 -4.46
N ASN A 108 4.44 -11.35 -3.33
CA ASN A 108 3.53 -12.09 -2.46
C ASN A 108 2.17 -12.27 -3.20
N PRO A 109 1.71 -13.50 -3.45
CA PRO A 109 0.48 -13.75 -4.21
C PRO A 109 -0.75 -13.07 -3.63
N ARG A 110 -0.79 -12.84 -2.30
CA ARG A 110 -1.92 -12.20 -1.61
C ARG A 110 -2.13 -10.74 -1.98
N VAL A 111 -1.08 -10.05 -2.45
CA VAL A 111 -1.11 -8.61 -2.77
C VAL A 111 -0.89 -8.34 -4.25
N LYS A 112 -0.53 -9.36 -5.04
CA LYS A 112 -0.16 -9.25 -6.45
C LYS A 112 -1.22 -8.49 -7.25
N ASP A 113 -2.46 -8.99 -7.23
CA ASP A 113 -3.53 -8.46 -8.07
C ASP A 113 -3.89 -7.02 -7.69
N ILE A 114 -3.99 -6.75 -6.38
CA ILE A 114 -4.31 -5.42 -5.85
C ILE A 114 -3.24 -4.40 -6.22
N ILE A 115 -1.95 -4.74 -6.04
CA ILE A 115 -0.84 -3.83 -6.37
C ILE A 115 -0.75 -3.61 -7.88
N GLN A 116 -0.89 -4.67 -8.67
CA GLN A 116 -0.88 -4.58 -10.13
C GLN A 116 -2.00 -3.66 -10.62
N GLU A 117 -3.22 -3.86 -10.11
CA GLU A 117 -4.37 -3.03 -10.45
C GLU A 117 -4.16 -1.58 -10.03
N LEU A 118 -3.65 -1.34 -8.82
CA LEU A 118 -3.37 0.00 -8.30
C LEU A 118 -2.39 0.75 -9.22
N ILE A 119 -1.27 0.13 -9.60
CA ILE A 119 -0.27 0.74 -10.49
C ILE A 119 -0.90 1.06 -11.85
N VAL A 120 -1.58 0.10 -12.48
CA VAL A 120 -2.20 0.27 -13.81
C VAL A 120 -3.27 1.36 -13.79
N LYS A 121 -4.13 1.39 -12.76
CA LYS A 121 -5.15 2.43 -12.64
C LYS A 121 -4.53 3.80 -12.42
N THR A 122 -3.47 3.90 -11.61
CA THR A 122 -2.80 5.18 -11.34
C THR A 122 -2.18 5.78 -12.59
N LEU A 123 -1.59 4.96 -13.46
CA LEU A 123 -1.04 5.41 -14.75
C LEU A 123 -2.11 5.96 -15.71
N LYS A 124 -3.39 5.59 -15.54
CA LYS A 124 -4.51 6.07 -16.37
C LYS A 124 -5.13 7.38 -15.86
N ILE A 125 -4.72 7.85 -14.69
CA ILE A 125 -5.23 9.10 -14.09
C ILE A 125 -4.44 10.32 -14.60
N GLN A 126 -3.26 10.09 -15.18
CA GLN A 126 -2.41 11.10 -15.81
C GLN A 126 -2.69 11.18 -17.32
#